data_AF-A0A024U1G1-F1
#
_entry.id   AF-A0A024U1G1-F1
#
_cell.length_a   1.000
_cell.length_b   1.000
_cell.length_c   1.000
_cell.angle_alpha   90.00
_cell.angle_beta   90.00
_cell.angle_gamma   90.00
#
_symmetry.space_group_name_H-M   'P 1'
#
loop_
_entity.id
_entity.type
_entity.pdbx_description
1 polymer ?
#
loop_
_entity_poly.entity_id
_entity_poly.type
_entity_poly.pdbx_seq_one_letter_code
_entity_poly.pdbx_strand_id
1 'polypeptide(L)'
;MGSLLSTNENVDGDCIIMTPLEITAFYSNLQTFVAAKFDKKHRVKTSATAASVQAILVQQVHPLFVPPVEPLIPFGRLSRANSVDSLHADTLSPEEEAVKTLNGRCDHDTAALFAAIQAFEASCKSPDEFCHGLAHYKRAVKLWSSHLATCNSNLDAIPKILTAKAGIAAAKFAYRHPTMDARLAQLHIAKVLEEGTPFYSRTLSHHITLLEKQQAWDERLMCKSAKDTNQLSAFVDRSVIETIFNLVSLAPFFEDNLVLEAVEVASLFQVHPKQFWWCVVHSCVKTNQCELLLWMMPETPIVTRSEHVDAFVDAKLFDAAKSIARDAKDPGEQRKLFESIQRANLSSQQPDMEPAPARQVAVASHDGSI
;
A
#
# COMPACT_ATOMS: atom_id res chain seq x y z
N MET A 1 30.55 1.36 20.43
CA MET A 1 29.95 2.06 19.27
C MET A 1 30.02 1.12 18.08
N GLY A 2 28.92 0.43 17.78
CA GLY A 2 28.86 -0.59 16.72
C GLY A 2 28.72 0.08 15.36
N SER A 3 29.55 -0.31 14.41
CA SER A 3 29.62 0.26 13.08
C SER A 3 28.38 -0.12 12.25
N LEU A 4 27.73 0.86 11.61
CA LEU A 4 26.64 0.65 10.64
C LEU A 4 27.17 0.10 9.29
N LEU A 5 28.25 -0.67 9.31
CA LEU A 5 28.91 -1.15 8.11
C LEU A 5 28.18 -2.38 7.56
N SER A 6 27.54 -2.18 6.40
CA SER A 6 27.41 -3.22 5.41
C SER A 6 28.81 -3.64 4.97
N THR A 7 29.24 -4.84 5.35
CA THR A 7 30.50 -5.43 4.87
C THR A 7 30.34 -5.82 3.40
N ASN A 8 30.82 -4.96 2.50
CA ASN A 8 31.71 -5.28 1.38
C ASN A 8 31.67 -4.19 0.29
N GLU A 9 32.90 -3.83 -0.10
CA GLU A 9 33.40 -3.13 -1.29
C GLU A 9 32.40 -2.56 -2.31
N ASN A 10 32.56 -1.25 -2.57
CA ASN A 10 32.22 -0.49 -3.77
C ASN A 10 31.64 -1.31 -4.95
N VAL A 11 30.32 -1.44 -4.99
CA VAL A 11 29.57 -1.59 -6.23
C VAL A 11 28.64 -0.40 -6.31
N ASP A 12 29.02 0.59 -7.10
CA ASP A 12 28.18 1.74 -7.41
C ASP A 12 26.83 1.26 -7.94
N GLY A 13 25.74 1.66 -7.26
CA GLY A 13 24.38 1.63 -7.81
C GLY A 13 23.48 0.48 -7.41
N ASP A 14 23.99 -0.71 -7.08
CA ASP A 14 23.11 -1.88 -6.93
C ASP A 14 22.40 -1.95 -5.57
N CYS A 15 21.11 -2.30 -5.61
CA CYS A 15 20.36 -2.66 -4.41
C CYS A 15 20.87 -4.02 -3.93
N ILE A 16 21.86 -4.01 -3.04
CA ILE A 16 22.40 -5.23 -2.42
C ILE A 16 21.25 -5.98 -1.76
N ILE A 17 21.10 -7.27 -2.10
CA ILE A 17 20.08 -8.12 -1.47
C ILE A 17 20.48 -8.35 -0.02
N MET A 18 19.73 -7.76 0.92
CA MET A 18 19.91 -7.98 2.35
C MET A 18 19.05 -9.14 2.84
N THR A 19 19.62 -9.98 3.68
CA THR A 19 18.92 -11.03 4.41
C THR A 19 18.03 -10.45 5.52
N PRO A 20 17.00 -11.18 5.99
CA PRO A 20 16.16 -10.72 7.11
C PRO A 20 16.95 -10.40 8.39
N LEU A 21 18.06 -11.11 8.63
CA LEU A 21 18.93 -10.86 9.78
C LEU A 21 19.68 -9.53 9.65
N GLU A 22 20.21 -9.24 8.47
CA GLU A 22 20.88 -7.96 8.19
C GLU A 22 19.91 -6.78 8.27
N ILE A 23 18.70 -6.94 7.74
CA ILE A 23 17.62 -5.94 7.85
C ILE A 23 17.28 -5.69 9.33
N THR A 24 17.13 -6.75 10.11
CA THR A 24 16.81 -6.65 11.54
C THR A 24 17.94 -5.98 12.32
N ALA A 25 19.20 -6.34 12.05
CA ALA A 25 20.36 -5.73 12.69
C ALA A 25 20.47 -4.23 12.35
N PHE A 26 20.24 -3.87 11.07
CA PHE A 26 20.20 -2.48 10.63
C PHE A 26 19.17 -1.67 11.42
N TYR A 27 17.92 -2.16 11.53
CA TYR A 27 16.88 -1.42 12.23
C TYR A 27 17.09 -1.37 13.74
N SER A 28 17.66 -2.39 14.37
CA SER A 28 18.03 -2.35 15.79
C SER A 28 19.03 -1.22 16.10
N ASN A 29 20.04 -1.07 15.24
CA ASN A 29 21.00 0.03 15.35
C ASN A 29 20.34 1.40 15.10
N LEU A 30 19.48 1.50 14.08
CA LEU A 30 18.77 2.73 13.76
C LEU A 30 17.80 3.14 14.89
N GLN A 31 17.09 2.19 15.49
CA GLN A 31 16.24 2.43 16.67
C GLN A 31 17.04 3.01 17.82
N THR A 32 18.18 2.41 18.14
CA THR A 32 19.08 2.90 19.20
C THR A 32 19.56 4.33 18.91
N PHE A 33 19.95 4.60 17.67
CA PHE A 33 20.40 5.91 17.24
C PHE A 33 19.31 6.99 17.31
N VAL A 34 18.12 6.70 16.77
CA VAL A 34 16.98 7.62 16.77
C VAL A 34 16.49 7.87 18.20
N ALA A 35 16.45 6.84 19.04
CA ALA A 35 16.09 6.98 20.45
C ALA A 35 17.10 7.84 21.22
N ALA A 36 18.40 7.67 20.97
CA ALA A 36 19.45 8.45 21.65
C ALA A 36 19.45 9.93 21.26
N LYS A 37 19.05 10.27 20.02
CA LYS A 37 18.97 11.66 19.53
C LYS A 37 17.68 12.38 19.93
N PHE A 38 16.69 11.65 20.42
CA PHE A 38 15.37 12.23 20.71
C PHE A 38 15.38 12.97 22.05
N ASP A 39 15.08 14.26 22.00
CA ASP A 39 14.88 15.10 23.18
C ASP A 39 13.52 15.80 23.09
N LYS A 40 12.62 15.49 24.04
CA LYS A 40 11.30 16.10 24.15
C LYS A 40 11.35 17.63 24.26
N LYS A 41 12.45 18.20 24.76
CA LYS A 41 12.63 19.65 24.92
C LYS A 41 13.15 20.34 23.66
N HIS A 42 13.74 19.60 22.72
CA HIS A 42 14.34 20.15 21.51
C HIS A 42 13.73 19.49 20.26
N ARG A 43 12.64 20.08 19.77
CA ARG A 43 12.02 19.65 18.52
C ARG A 43 12.86 20.07 17.31
N VAL A 44 12.90 19.22 16.31
CA VAL A 44 13.48 19.54 15.00
C VAL A 44 12.72 20.72 14.41
N LYS A 45 13.44 21.76 13.99
CA LYS A 45 12.83 22.94 13.38
C LYS A 45 12.29 22.59 12.00
N THR A 46 11.12 23.11 11.66
CA THR A 46 10.57 23.02 10.30
C THR A 46 9.91 24.33 9.91
N SER A 47 10.01 24.69 8.63
CA SER A 47 9.31 25.83 8.04
C SER A 47 7.87 25.50 7.64
N ALA A 48 7.54 24.20 7.52
CA ALA A 48 6.19 23.74 7.19
C ALA A 48 5.27 23.78 8.43
N THR A 49 3.99 24.06 8.20
CA THR A 49 2.99 23.99 9.27
C THR A 49 2.39 22.59 9.38
N ALA A 50 1.92 22.20 10.57
CA ALA A 50 1.22 20.93 10.76
C ALA A 50 0.02 20.81 9.81
N ALA A 51 -0.77 21.88 9.66
CA ALA A 51 -1.92 21.91 8.77
C ALA A 51 -1.55 21.73 7.29
N SER A 52 -0.47 22.37 6.81
CA SER A 52 -0.01 22.19 5.43
C SER A 52 0.47 20.77 5.17
N VAL A 53 1.16 20.14 6.13
CA VAL A 53 1.60 18.75 5.99
C VAL A 53 0.39 17.81 6.02
N GLN A 54 -0.53 17.97 6.97
CA GLN A 54 -1.77 17.19 7.03
C GLN A 54 -2.57 17.28 5.72
N ALA A 55 -2.69 18.48 5.12
CA ALA A 55 -3.36 18.64 3.84
C ALA A 55 -2.70 17.81 2.71
N ILE A 56 -1.37 17.74 2.69
CA ILE A 56 -0.62 16.89 1.73
C ILE A 56 -0.94 15.40 1.94
N LEU A 57 -1.00 14.94 3.19
CA LEU A 57 -1.22 13.53 3.51
C LEU A 57 -2.64 13.08 3.18
N VAL A 58 -3.61 13.94 3.47
CA VAL A 58 -5.04 13.64 3.38
C VAL A 58 -5.53 13.62 1.92
N GLN A 59 -4.86 14.31 1.00
CA GLN A 59 -5.20 14.35 -0.43
C GLN A 59 -4.85 13.08 -1.20
N GLN A 60 -4.10 12.14 -0.62
CA GLN A 60 -3.79 10.87 -1.26
C GLN A 60 -5.03 9.97 -1.17
N VAL A 61 -5.98 9.98 -2.10
CA VAL A 61 -7.14 9.06 -2.01
C VAL A 61 -6.77 7.70 -2.58
N HIS A 62 -6.98 6.61 -1.82
CA HIS A 62 -6.73 5.26 -2.33
C HIS A 62 -7.83 4.87 -3.35
N PRO A 63 -7.49 4.42 -4.58
CA PRO A 63 -8.45 4.22 -5.68
C PRO A 63 -9.63 3.29 -5.36
N LEU A 64 -9.45 2.35 -4.43
CA LEU A 64 -10.51 1.41 -4.01
C LEU A 64 -11.66 2.05 -3.21
N PHE A 65 -11.50 3.28 -2.71
CA PHE A 65 -12.52 4.01 -1.93
C PHE A 65 -13.26 5.07 -2.73
N VAL A 66 -12.93 5.24 -4.01
CA VAL A 66 -13.80 6.00 -4.91
C VAL A 66 -15.03 5.12 -5.15
N PRO A 67 -16.25 5.59 -4.86
CA PRO A 67 -17.46 4.83 -5.21
C PRO A 67 -17.38 4.52 -6.71
N PRO A 68 -17.59 3.27 -7.13
CA PRO A 68 -17.44 2.90 -8.52
C PRO A 68 -18.41 3.75 -9.35
N VAL A 69 -17.88 4.64 -10.18
CA VAL A 69 -18.65 5.53 -11.07
C VAL A 69 -19.28 4.72 -12.23
N GLU A 70 -18.82 3.48 -12.44
CA GLU A 70 -19.26 2.59 -13.49
C GLU A 70 -19.36 1.14 -12.99
N PRO A 71 -20.20 0.29 -13.62
CA PRO A 71 -20.37 -1.09 -13.19
C PRO A 71 -19.02 -1.83 -13.29
N LEU A 72 -18.51 -2.18 -12.10
CA LEU A 72 -17.39 -3.05 -11.79
C LEU A 72 -16.71 -3.71 -13.00
N ILE A 73 -15.45 -3.34 -13.18
CA ILE A 73 -14.37 -4.10 -13.85
C ILE A 73 -14.77 -5.59 -13.90
N PRO A 74 -14.86 -6.20 -15.10
CA PRO A 74 -15.34 -7.57 -15.25
C PRO A 74 -14.53 -8.43 -14.30
N PHE A 75 -15.22 -9.01 -13.31
CA PHE A 75 -14.64 -9.87 -12.29
C PHE A 75 -13.58 -10.74 -12.96
N GLY A 76 -12.31 -10.47 -12.63
CA GLY A 76 -11.19 -11.29 -13.04
C GLY A 76 -11.54 -12.71 -12.64
N ARG A 77 -11.98 -13.47 -13.65
CA ARG A 77 -12.43 -14.86 -13.63
C ARG A 77 -12.13 -15.54 -12.28
N LEU A 78 -13.13 -15.60 -11.38
CA LEU A 78 -13.26 -16.69 -10.40
C LEU A 78 -13.54 -18.02 -11.16
N SER A 79 -12.83 -18.28 -12.27
CA SER A 79 -13.09 -19.34 -13.25
C SER A 79 -12.70 -20.73 -12.76
N ARG A 80 -12.28 -20.85 -11.50
CA ARG A 80 -11.98 -22.14 -10.89
C ARG A 80 -12.68 -22.27 -9.55
N ALA A 81 -14.01 -22.10 -9.55
CA ALA A 81 -14.84 -22.98 -8.74
C ALA A 81 -14.62 -24.38 -9.34
N ASN A 82 -13.69 -25.12 -8.76
CA ASN A 82 -13.60 -26.55 -8.96
C ASN A 82 -14.76 -27.13 -8.14
N SER A 83 -15.71 -27.77 -8.82
CA SER A 83 -16.68 -28.61 -8.13
C SER A 83 -15.89 -29.74 -7.50
N VAL A 84 -16.03 -29.90 -6.19
CA VAL A 84 -15.66 -31.17 -5.57
C VAL A 84 -16.86 -32.08 -5.84
N ASP A 85 -16.62 -33.17 -6.57
CA ASP A 85 -17.55 -34.29 -6.58
C ASP A 85 -17.48 -34.92 -5.19
N SER A 86 -18.27 -34.39 -4.24
CA SER A 86 -18.39 -34.94 -2.90
C SER A 86 -19.82 -35.42 -2.67
N LEU A 87 -19.91 -36.73 -2.41
CA LEU A 87 -21.01 -37.51 -1.83
C LEU A 87 -22.26 -36.69 -1.47
N HIS A 88 -23.23 -36.70 -2.37
CA HIS A 88 -24.56 -36.14 -2.13
C HIS A 88 -25.23 -36.82 -0.93
N ALA A 89 -25.96 -36.04 -0.13
CA ALA A 89 -26.98 -36.58 0.75
C ALA A 89 -28.04 -37.33 -0.08
N ASP A 90 -28.50 -38.48 0.40
CA ASP A 90 -29.41 -39.38 -0.34
C ASP A 90 -30.81 -38.78 -0.61
N THR A 91 -31.12 -37.57 -0.11
CA THR A 91 -32.39 -36.87 -0.37
C THR A 91 -32.20 -35.35 -0.43
N LEU A 92 -32.38 -34.77 -1.62
CA LEU A 92 -32.43 -33.31 -1.83
C LEU A 92 -33.84 -32.79 -1.57
N SER A 93 -33.96 -31.55 -1.08
CA SER A 93 -35.26 -30.87 -1.01
C SER A 93 -35.80 -30.59 -2.43
N PRO A 94 -37.13 -30.48 -2.61
CA PRO A 94 -37.71 -30.08 -3.90
C PRO A 94 -37.14 -28.75 -4.42
N GLU A 95 -36.88 -27.81 -3.52
CA GLU A 95 -36.34 -26.49 -3.82
C GLU A 95 -34.87 -26.57 -4.26
N GLU A 96 -34.05 -27.43 -3.63
CA GLU A 96 -32.66 -27.66 -4.05
C GLU A 96 -32.59 -28.40 -5.40
N GLU A 97 -33.48 -29.36 -5.64
CA GLU A 97 -33.55 -30.10 -6.90
C GLU A 97 -33.90 -29.16 -8.08
N ALA A 98 -34.72 -28.13 -7.84
CA ALA A 98 -34.99 -27.09 -8.82
C ALA A 98 -33.72 -26.28 -9.16
N VAL A 99 -32.92 -25.91 -8.16
CA VAL A 99 -31.62 -25.22 -8.36
C VAL A 99 -30.66 -26.11 -9.15
N LYS A 100 -30.52 -27.37 -8.78
CA LYS A 100 -29.67 -28.35 -9.47
C LYS A 100 -30.06 -28.49 -10.94
N THR A 101 -31.35 -28.66 -11.21
CA THR A 101 -31.89 -28.79 -12.57
C THR A 101 -31.56 -27.54 -13.40
N LEU A 102 -31.90 -26.34 -12.90
CA LEU A 102 -31.70 -25.09 -13.64
C LEU A 102 -30.21 -24.70 -13.79
N ASN A 103 -29.37 -25.08 -12.82
CA ASN A 103 -27.93 -24.86 -12.87
C ASN A 103 -27.30 -25.62 -14.06
N GLY A 104 -27.79 -26.82 -14.38
CA GLY A 104 -27.29 -27.68 -15.46
C GLY A 104 -27.86 -27.42 -16.85
N ARG A 105 -28.86 -26.55 -17.01
CA ARG A 105 -29.50 -26.31 -18.31
C ARG A 105 -28.63 -25.51 -19.27
N CYS A 106 -28.71 -25.88 -20.55
CA CYS A 106 -28.04 -25.21 -21.67
C CYS A 106 -28.74 -23.92 -22.13
N ASP A 107 -30.02 -23.75 -21.81
CA ASP A 107 -30.80 -22.53 -22.14
C ASP A 107 -30.33 -21.30 -21.35
N HIS A 108 -29.59 -21.52 -20.26
CA HIS A 108 -29.08 -20.49 -19.38
C HIS A 108 -30.13 -19.47 -18.91
N ASP A 109 -31.37 -19.92 -18.67
CA ASP A 109 -32.40 -19.06 -18.08
C ASP A 109 -31.94 -18.59 -16.70
N THR A 110 -31.62 -17.31 -16.60
CA THR A 110 -31.02 -16.69 -15.42
C THR A 110 -32.08 -16.19 -14.45
N ALA A 111 -33.26 -15.81 -14.93
CA ALA A 111 -34.37 -15.36 -14.10
C ALA A 111 -34.98 -16.55 -13.35
N ALA A 112 -35.22 -17.67 -14.04
CA ALA A 112 -35.71 -18.89 -13.41
C ALA A 112 -34.70 -19.44 -12.38
N LEU A 113 -33.40 -19.46 -12.71
CA LEU A 113 -32.37 -19.89 -11.78
C LEU A 113 -32.31 -18.98 -10.54
N PHE A 114 -32.40 -17.66 -10.72
CA PHE A 114 -32.42 -16.72 -9.59
C PHE A 114 -33.62 -16.95 -8.65
N ALA A 115 -34.82 -17.10 -9.22
CA ALA A 115 -36.03 -17.39 -8.44
C ALA A 115 -35.93 -18.72 -7.68
N ALA A 116 -35.33 -19.74 -8.29
CA ALA A 116 -35.09 -21.03 -7.62
C ALA A 116 -34.10 -20.91 -6.46
N ILE A 117 -33.04 -20.10 -6.59
CA ILE A 117 -32.09 -19.85 -5.50
C ILE A 117 -32.78 -19.16 -4.32
N GLN A 118 -33.66 -18.17 -4.58
CA GLN A 118 -34.43 -17.50 -3.54
C GLN A 118 -35.40 -18.45 -2.83
N ALA A 119 -36.09 -19.32 -3.57
CA ALA A 119 -36.97 -20.33 -2.99
C ALA A 119 -36.18 -21.33 -2.12
N PHE A 120 -34.99 -21.74 -2.57
CA PHE A 120 -34.10 -22.60 -1.79
C PHE A 120 -33.62 -21.91 -0.51
N GLU A 121 -33.16 -20.66 -0.58
CA GLU A 121 -32.77 -19.87 0.61
C GLU A 121 -33.90 -19.80 1.64
N ALA A 122 -35.13 -19.58 1.20
CA ALA A 122 -36.31 -19.51 2.08
C ALA A 122 -36.69 -20.87 2.70
N SER A 123 -36.31 -21.98 2.07
CA SER A 123 -36.59 -23.33 2.57
C SER A 123 -35.58 -23.81 3.61
N CYS A 124 -34.37 -23.26 3.60
CA CYS A 124 -33.31 -23.62 4.54
C CYS A 124 -33.60 -23.12 5.96
N LYS A 125 -33.23 -23.93 6.97
CA LYS A 125 -33.41 -23.58 8.39
C LYS A 125 -32.37 -22.57 8.88
N SER A 126 -31.26 -22.45 8.14
CA SER A 126 -30.16 -21.55 8.49
C SER A 126 -29.42 -21.04 7.24
N PRO A 127 -28.74 -19.88 7.34
CA PRO A 127 -27.88 -19.38 6.27
C PRO A 127 -26.72 -20.33 5.92
N ASP A 128 -26.19 -21.07 6.90
CA ASP A 128 -25.08 -22.00 6.66
C ASP A 128 -25.53 -23.25 5.89
N GLU A 129 -26.74 -23.75 6.15
CA GLU A 129 -27.37 -24.83 5.37
C GLU A 129 -27.55 -24.40 3.91
N PHE A 130 -28.07 -23.20 3.69
CA PHE A 130 -28.20 -22.62 2.35
C PHE A 130 -26.84 -22.49 1.66
N CYS A 131 -25.84 -21.93 2.36
CA CYS A 131 -24.51 -21.73 1.76
C CYS A 131 -23.85 -23.05 1.38
N HIS A 132 -23.98 -24.08 2.24
CA HIS A 132 -23.43 -25.40 2.00
C HIS A 132 -24.10 -26.08 0.79
N GLY A 133 -25.43 -26.08 0.72
CA GLY A 133 -26.16 -26.64 -0.42
C GLY A 133 -25.86 -25.91 -1.73
N LEU A 134 -25.81 -24.57 -1.71
CA LEU A 134 -25.56 -23.79 -2.92
C LEU A 134 -24.13 -23.98 -3.47
N ALA A 135 -23.13 -24.24 -2.62
CA ALA A 135 -21.71 -24.31 -2.97
C ALA A 135 -21.39 -25.35 -4.08
N HIS A 136 -22.25 -26.35 -4.25
CA HIS A 136 -22.10 -27.40 -5.26
C HIS A 136 -22.48 -26.94 -6.69
N TYR A 137 -23.25 -25.85 -6.81
CA TYR A 137 -23.85 -25.42 -8.07
C TYR A 137 -23.13 -24.20 -8.64
N LYS A 138 -22.05 -24.43 -9.40
CA LYS A 138 -21.14 -23.39 -9.91
C LYS A 138 -21.82 -22.17 -10.56
N ARG A 139 -22.87 -22.37 -11.38
CA ARG A 139 -23.59 -21.28 -12.04
C ARG A 139 -24.44 -20.51 -11.03
N ALA A 140 -25.11 -21.21 -10.12
CA ALA A 140 -25.88 -20.62 -9.04
C ALA A 140 -24.99 -19.81 -8.07
N VAL A 141 -23.83 -20.34 -7.65
CA VAL A 141 -22.83 -19.63 -6.84
C VAL A 141 -22.38 -18.35 -7.52
N LYS A 142 -22.08 -18.40 -8.83
CA LYS A 142 -21.66 -17.21 -9.59
C LYS A 142 -22.77 -16.15 -9.65
N LEU A 143 -24.01 -16.57 -9.90
CA LEU A 143 -25.15 -15.66 -9.98
C LEU A 143 -25.45 -15.02 -8.63
N TRP A 144 -25.49 -15.82 -7.57
CA TRP A 144 -25.79 -15.36 -6.22
C TRP A 144 -24.70 -14.47 -5.65
N SER A 145 -23.43 -14.85 -5.76
CA SER A 145 -22.31 -13.99 -5.34
C SER A 145 -22.29 -12.65 -6.08
N SER A 146 -22.64 -12.64 -7.37
CA SER A 146 -22.78 -11.40 -8.14
C SER A 146 -23.92 -10.54 -7.61
N HIS A 147 -25.08 -11.14 -7.31
CA HIS A 147 -26.22 -10.42 -6.74
C HIS A 147 -25.85 -9.77 -5.39
N LEU A 148 -25.30 -10.55 -4.45
CA LEU A 148 -24.89 -10.06 -3.13
C LEU A 148 -23.87 -8.91 -3.24
N ALA A 149 -22.88 -9.05 -4.13
CA ALA A 149 -21.86 -8.02 -4.36
C ALA A 149 -22.44 -6.74 -4.99
N THR A 150 -23.35 -6.86 -5.95
CA THR A 150 -23.99 -5.71 -6.61
C THR A 150 -24.93 -4.96 -5.67
N CYS A 151 -25.69 -5.68 -4.86
CA CYS A 151 -26.63 -5.10 -3.90
C CYS A 151 -25.96 -4.65 -2.59
N ASN A 152 -24.66 -4.92 -2.41
CA ASN A 152 -23.92 -4.67 -1.17
C ASN A 152 -24.61 -5.28 0.07
N SER A 153 -25.23 -6.44 -0.11
CA SER A 153 -26.06 -7.12 0.89
C SER A 153 -25.44 -8.45 1.29
N ASN A 154 -25.35 -8.73 2.60
CA ASN A 154 -24.87 -10.00 3.15
C ASN A 154 -23.52 -10.48 2.55
N LEU A 155 -22.54 -9.58 2.48
CA LEU A 155 -21.23 -9.86 1.87
C LEU A 155 -20.48 -11.01 2.55
N ASP A 156 -20.75 -11.26 3.83
CA ASP A 156 -20.16 -12.33 4.65
C ASP A 156 -20.59 -13.73 4.19
N ALA A 157 -21.69 -13.85 3.44
CA ALA A 157 -22.12 -15.10 2.84
C ALA A 157 -21.30 -15.47 1.59
N ILE A 158 -20.68 -14.50 0.91
CA ILE A 158 -19.97 -14.76 -0.35
C ILE A 158 -18.79 -15.73 -0.16
N PRO A 159 -17.91 -15.58 0.84
CA PRO A 159 -16.86 -16.58 1.10
C PRO A 159 -17.41 -17.97 1.43
N LYS A 160 -18.55 -18.05 2.13
CA LYS A 160 -19.14 -19.31 2.58
C LYS A 160 -19.66 -20.19 1.44
N ILE A 161 -20.14 -19.58 0.35
CA ILE A 161 -20.62 -20.29 -0.84
C ILE A 161 -19.49 -20.66 -1.82
N LEU A 162 -18.26 -20.22 -1.56
CA LEU A 162 -17.12 -20.47 -2.44
C LEU A 162 -16.32 -21.68 -1.95
N THR A 163 -16.19 -22.69 -2.81
CA THR A 163 -15.35 -23.88 -2.53
C THR A 163 -13.85 -23.63 -2.74
N ALA A 164 -13.50 -22.58 -3.48
CA ALA A 164 -12.12 -22.18 -3.75
C ALA A 164 -12.01 -20.65 -3.73
N LYS A 165 -10.83 -20.15 -3.33
CA LYS A 165 -10.56 -18.70 -3.21
C LYS A 165 -11.51 -17.98 -2.23
N ALA A 166 -12.10 -18.71 -1.28
CA ALA A 166 -12.98 -18.15 -0.26
C ALA A 166 -12.25 -17.08 0.57
N GLY A 167 -10.98 -17.32 0.94
CA GLY A 167 -10.18 -16.33 1.66
C GLY A 167 -9.84 -15.09 0.84
N ILE A 168 -9.50 -15.25 -0.44
CA ILE A 168 -9.33 -14.10 -1.36
C ILE A 168 -10.63 -13.27 -1.46
N ALA A 169 -11.79 -13.92 -1.54
CA ALA A 169 -13.08 -13.24 -1.58
C ALA A 169 -13.34 -12.49 -0.25
N ALA A 170 -13.14 -13.15 0.89
CA ALA A 170 -13.28 -12.53 2.21
C ALA A 170 -12.40 -11.28 2.33
N ALA A 171 -11.12 -11.38 1.95
CA ALA A 171 -10.21 -10.23 1.96
C ALA A 171 -10.67 -9.09 1.05
N LYS A 172 -11.18 -9.42 -0.15
CA LYS A 172 -11.69 -8.42 -1.10
C LYS A 172 -12.94 -7.71 -0.56
N PHE A 173 -13.87 -8.44 0.05
CA PHE A 173 -15.12 -7.87 0.54
C PHE A 173 -14.97 -7.17 1.90
N ALA A 174 -13.91 -7.45 2.66
CA ALA A 174 -13.59 -6.72 3.90
C ALA A 174 -13.63 -5.18 3.72
N TYR A 175 -13.16 -4.69 2.57
CA TYR A 175 -13.12 -3.26 2.23
C TYR A 175 -14.48 -2.63 1.87
N ARG A 176 -15.52 -3.45 1.73
CA ARG A 176 -16.89 -2.98 1.51
C ARG A 176 -17.66 -2.82 2.83
N HIS A 177 -17.08 -3.24 3.96
CA HIS A 177 -17.68 -3.01 5.27
C HIS A 177 -17.53 -1.56 5.70
N PRO A 178 -18.58 -0.98 6.33
CA PRO A 178 -18.59 0.43 6.72
C PRO A 178 -17.69 0.75 7.92
N THR A 179 -17.41 -0.25 8.77
CA THR A 179 -16.66 -0.09 10.02
C THR A 179 -15.35 -0.86 9.99
N MET A 180 -14.31 -0.35 10.66
CA MET A 180 -13.03 -1.04 10.78
C MET A 180 -13.16 -2.40 11.48
N ASP A 181 -13.94 -2.50 12.56
CA ASP A 181 -14.14 -3.77 13.28
C ASP A 181 -14.66 -4.88 12.38
N ALA A 182 -15.70 -4.59 11.58
CA ALA A 182 -16.24 -5.55 10.61
C ALA A 182 -15.23 -5.90 9.50
N ARG A 183 -14.45 -4.92 9.03
CA ARG A 183 -13.36 -5.17 8.07
C ARG A 183 -12.30 -6.11 8.66
N LEU A 184 -11.84 -5.86 9.88
CA LEU A 184 -10.85 -6.68 10.57
C LEU A 184 -11.39 -8.10 10.83
N ALA A 185 -12.64 -8.23 11.29
CA ALA A 185 -13.29 -9.53 11.47
C ALA A 185 -13.30 -10.34 10.16
N GLN A 186 -13.62 -9.70 9.03
CA GLN A 186 -13.64 -10.36 7.74
C GLN A 186 -12.22 -10.70 7.22
N LEU A 187 -11.22 -9.88 7.52
CA LEU A 187 -9.82 -10.20 7.23
C LEU A 187 -9.29 -11.36 8.10
N HIS A 188 -9.74 -11.48 9.35
CA HIS A 188 -9.43 -12.65 10.18
C HIS A 188 -10.03 -13.93 9.59
N ILE A 189 -11.28 -13.89 9.10
CA ILE A 189 -11.88 -15.00 8.38
C ILE A 189 -11.06 -15.34 7.13
N ALA A 190 -10.66 -14.34 6.35
CA ALA A 190 -9.80 -14.54 5.19
C ALA A 190 -8.48 -15.23 5.55
N LYS A 191 -7.86 -14.84 6.65
CA LYS A 191 -6.61 -15.43 7.15
C LYS A 191 -6.79 -16.90 7.49
N VAL A 192 -7.84 -17.25 8.23
CA VAL A 192 -8.16 -18.64 8.61
C VAL A 192 -8.39 -19.50 7.37
N LEU A 193 -9.13 -18.99 6.39
CA LEU A 193 -9.40 -19.69 5.13
C LEU A 193 -8.15 -19.91 4.26
N GLU A 194 -7.10 -19.12 4.47
CA GLU A 194 -5.82 -19.21 3.75
C GLU A 194 -4.67 -19.75 4.63
N GLU A 195 -4.96 -20.39 5.76
CA GLU A 195 -3.91 -20.97 6.63
C GLU A 195 -3.06 -22.03 5.91
N GLY A 196 -3.65 -22.76 4.96
CA GLY A 196 -2.94 -23.71 4.11
C GLY A 196 -1.99 -23.08 3.08
N THR A 197 -1.99 -21.76 2.93
CA THR A 197 -1.16 -21.00 1.97
C THR A 197 -0.27 -20.01 2.74
N PRO A 198 0.95 -20.41 3.17
CA PRO A 198 1.78 -19.62 4.10
C PRO A 198 2.01 -18.17 3.67
N PHE A 199 2.16 -17.93 2.36
CA PHE A 199 2.30 -16.58 1.82
C PHE A 199 1.06 -15.71 2.05
N TYR A 200 -0.15 -16.22 1.77
CA TYR A 200 -1.39 -15.45 1.93
C TYR A 200 -1.73 -15.25 3.41
N SER A 201 -1.63 -16.29 4.24
CA SER A 201 -1.87 -16.16 5.70
C SER A 201 -0.92 -15.16 6.36
N ARG A 202 0.37 -15.17 5.99
CA ARG A 202 1.33 -14.17 6.49
C ARG A 202 1.01 -12.76 5.99
N THR A 203 0.69 -12.62 4.71
CA THR A 203 0.33 -11.32 4.11
C THR A 203 -0.92 -10.73 4.78
N LEU A 204 -1.95 -11.55 5.03
CA LEU A 204 -3.16 -11.14 5.74
C LEU A 204 -2.86 -10.75 7.19
N SER A 205 -2.02 -11.52 7.89
CA SER A 205 -1.58 -11.18 9.24
C SER A 205 -0.88 -9.81 9.28
N HIS A 206 0.08 -9.59 8.39
CA HIS A 206 0.77 -8.31 8.24
C HIS A 206 -0.22 -7.17 7.95
N HIS A 207 -1.16 -7.41 7.03
CA HIS A 207 -2.13 -6.41 6.64
C HIS A 207 -3.08 -6.02 7.79
N ILE A 208 -3.57 -7.00 8.57
CA ILE A 208 -4.37 -6.76 9.78
C ILE A 208 -3.59 -5.91 10.77
N THR A 209 -2.35 -6.31 11.10
CA THR A 209 -1.50 -5.55 12.04
C THR A 209 -1.24 -4.12 11.57
N LEU A 210 -1.09 -3.90 10.26
CA LEU A 210 -0.91 -2.55 9.72
C LEU A 210 -2.17 -1.70 9.90
N LEU A 211 -3.35 -2.24 9.57
CA LEU A 211 -4.62 -1.52 9.70
C LEU A 211 -4.92 -1.13 11.16
N GLU A 212 -4.68 -2.04 12.10
CA GLU A 212 -4.88 -1.77 13.54
C GLU A 212 -3.99 -0.61 14.02
N LYS A 213 -2.71 -0.61 13.62
CA LYS A 213 -1.78 0.48 13.94
C LYS A 213 -2.19 1.79 13.28
N GLN A 214 -2.61 1.74 12.01
CA GLN A 214 -3.08 2.91 11.26
C GLN A 214 -4.33 3.54 11.89
N GLN A 215 -5.28 2.73 12.33
CA GLN A 215 -6.45 3.22 13.06
C GLN A 215 -6.03 3.95 14.34
N ALA A 216 -5.12 3.35 15.13
CA ALA A 216 -4.63 3.97 16.35
C ALA A 216 -3.90 5.31 16.08
N TRP A 217 -3.18 5.43 14.96
CA TRP A 217 -2.55 6.68 14.54
C TRP A 217 -3.55 7.74 14.07
N ASP A 218 -4.55 7.37 13.29
CA ASP A 218 -5.61 8.30 12.88
C ASP A 218 -6.36 8.83 14.13
N GLU A 219 -6.64 7.98 15.11
CA GLU A 219 -7.29 8.37 16.36
C GLU A 219 -6.40 9.30 17.21
N ARG A 220 -5.13 8.91 17.42
CA ARG A 220 -4.19 9.65 18.29
C ARG A 220 -3.67 10.95 17.66
N LEU A 221 -3.35 10.94 16.37
CA LEU A 221 -2.62 12.04 15.69
C LEU A 221 -3.53 12.95 14.86
N MET A 222 -4.65 12.42 14.36
CA MET A 222 -5.58 13.19 13.52
C MET A 222 -6.88 13.53 14.25
N CYS A 223 -7.01 13.16 15.53
CA CYS A 223 -8.22 13.35 16.36
C CYS A 223 -9.49 12.77 15.70
N LYS A 224 -9.34 11.75 14.88
CA LYS A 224 -10.47 11.09 14.22
C LYS A 224 -11.16 10.15 15.20
N SER A 225 -12.47 10.32 15.38
CA SER A 225 -13.25 9.28 16.07
C SER A 225 -13.54 8.15 15.08
N ALA A 226 -13.47 6.90 15.52
CA ALA A 226 -13.89 5.72 14.74
C ALA A 226 -15.32 5.82 14.16
N LYS A 227 -16.14 6.76 14.65
CA LYS A 227 -17.52 7.01 14.21
C LYS A 227 -17.65 8.09 13.13
N ASP A 228 -16.60 8.88 12.87
CA ASP A 228 -16.66 9.98 11.89
C ASP A 228 -16.13 9.52 10.53
N THR A 229 -17.02 8.99 9.71
CA THR A 229 -16.72 8.47 8.36
C THR A 229 -16.47 9.58 7.32
N ASN A 230 -16.71 10.84 7.66
CA ASN A 230 -16.60 11.96 6.72
C ASN A 230 -15.22 12.63 6.72
N GLN A 231 -14.37 12.35 7.70
CA GLN A 231 -13.01 12.87 7.72
C GLN A 231 -12.08 11.97 6.91
N LEU A 232 -11.34 12.56 5.97
CA LEU A 232 -10.36 11.85 5.15
C LEU A 232 -9.16 11.37 6.01
N SER A 233 -8.82 10.08 5.88
CA SER A 233 -7.75 9.41 6.63
C SER A 233 -6.36 9.82 6.16
N ALA A 234 -5.44 10.03 7.10
CA ALA A 234 -4.02 10.11 6.78
C ALA A 234 -3.41 8.71 6.75
N PHE A 235 -3.74 7.82 7.69
CA PHE A 235 -3.04 6.55 7.89
C PHE A 235 -3.78 5.32 7.40
N VAL A 236 -5.07 5.19 7.72
CA VAL A 236 -5.87 4.01 7.37
C VAL A 236 -5.86 3.81 5.85
N ASP A 237 -5.61 2.56 5.45
CA ASP A 237 -5.53 2.09 4.06
C ASP A 237 -4.29 2.55 3.28
N ARG A 238 -3.30 3.10 3.96
CA ARG A 238 -1.98 3.37 3.38
C ARG A 238 -1.17 2.08 3.24
N SER A 239 -0.31 2.03 2.23
CA SER A 239 0.76 1.04 2.18
C SER A 239 1.74 1.24 3.35
N VAL A 240 2.59 0.24 3.61
CA VAL A 240 3.67 0.34 4.61
C VAL A 240 4.56 1.55 4.34
N ILE A 241 4.91 1.81 3.07
CA ILE A 241 5.78 2.93 2.69
C ILE A 241 5.09 4.27 2.87
N GLU A 242 3.82 4.40 2.48
CA GLU A 242 3.05 5.63 2.74
C GLU A 242 2.84 5.87 4.23
N THR A 243 2.70 4.81 5.03
CA THR A 243 2.61 4.91 6.49
C THR A 243 3.90 5.47 7.08
N ILE A 244 5.06 4.94 6.66
CA ILE A 244 6.39 5.45 7.05
C ILE A 244 6.53 6.91 6.64
N PHE A 245 6.16 7.25 5.40
CA PHE A 245 6.17 8.62 4.89
C PHE A 245 5.35 9.55 5.80
N ASN A 246 4.14 9.15 6.18
CA ASN A 246 3.24 9.96 6.99
C ASN A 246 3.76 10.15 8.42
N LEU A 247 4.29 9.10 9.04
CA LEU A 247 4.90 9.17 10.38
C LEU A 247 6.11 10.12 10.38
N VAL A 248 7.00 10.00 9.39
CA VAL A 248 8.17 10.88 9.24
C VAL A 248 7.73 12.33 9.00
N SER A 249 6.79 12.55 8.09
CA SER A 249 6.25 13.88 7.77
C SER A 249 5.66 14.60 8.98
N LEU A 250 5.01 13.85 9.87
CA LEU A 250 4.35 14.42 11.05
C LEU A 250 5.29 14.57 12.25
N ALA A 251 6.44 13.89 12.26
CA ALA A 251 7.34 13.83 13.41
C ALA A 251 7.69 15.19 14.05
N PRO A 252 7.95 16.28 13.29
CA PRO A 252 8.29 17.56 13.91
C PRO A 252 7.17 18.19 14.75
N PHE A 253 5.92 17.75 14.59
CA PHE A 253 4.74 18.40 15.19
C PHE A 253 4.27 17.74 16.50
N PHE A 254 4.69 16.51 16.78
CA PHE A 254 4.23 15.73 17.93
C PHE A 254 5.33 15.54 18.98
N GLU A 255 4.91 15.27 20.22
CA GLU A 255 5.83 14.95 21.34
C GLU A 255 6.26 13.49 21.38
N ASP A 256 5.57 12.64 20.62
CA ASP A 256 5.94 11.26 20.43
C ASP A 256 7.05 11.17 19.38
N ASN A 257 7.95 10.19 19.54
CA ASN A 257 9.03 9.95 18.58
C ASN A 257 8.48 9.20 17.35
N LEU A 258 7.74 9.91 16.49
CA LEU A 258 7.14 9.30 15.30
C LEU A 258 8.18 8.77 14.31
N VAL A 259 9.43 9.27 14.34
CA VAL A 259 10.52 8.68 13.57
C VAL A 259 10.85 7.28 14.08
N LEU A 260 10.92 7.10 15.40
CA LEU A 260 11.13 5.77 15.98
C LEU A 260 9.99 4.82 15.62
N GLU A 261 8.74 5.29 15.66
CA GLU A 261 7.58 4.50 15.22
C GLU A 261 7.67 4.12 13.73
N ALA A 262 8.15 5.02 12.87
CA ALA A 262 8.39 4.72 11.46
C ALA A 262 9.48 3.65 11.26
N VAL A 263 10.53 3.69 12.08
CA VAL A 263 11.59 2.66 12.09
C VAL A 263 11.05 1.31 12.59
N GLU A 264 10.18 1.31 13.61
CA GLU A 264 9.51 0.09 14.09
C GLU A 264 8.60 -0.53 13.02
N VAL A 265 7.85 0.28 12.28
CA VAL A 265 7.06 -0.19 11.13
C VAL A 265 7.98 -0.82 10.09
N ALA A 266 9.06 -0.14 9.71
CA ALA A 266 10.00 -0.63 8.72
C ALA A 266 10.65 -1.97 9.14
N SER A 267 10.97 -2.11 10.43
CA SER A 267 11.49 -3.35 11.01
C SER A 267 10.45 -4.48 11.00
N LEU A 268 9.23 -4.21 11.48
CA LEU A 268 8.15 -5.19 11.58
C LEU A 268 7.80 -5.78 10.20
N PHE A 269 7.74 -4.94 9.18
CA PHE A 269 7.38 -5.33 7.81
C PHE A 269 8.59 -5.69 6.93
N GLN A 270 9.80 -5.73 7.50
CA GLN A 270 11.04 -6.10 6.80
C GLN A 270 11.28 -5.25 5.53
N VAL A 271 11.03 -3.95 5.65
CA VAL A 271 11.29 -2.99 4.55
C VAL A 271 12.79 -2.93 4.29
N HIS A 272 13.19 -2.92 3.03
CA HIS A 272 14.60 -2.81 2.69
C HIS A 272 15.17 -1.45 3.17
N PRO A 273 16.34 -1.38 3.86
CA PRO A 273 16.89 -0.14 4.38
C PRO A 273 17.04 0.99 3.34
N LYS A 274 17.48 0.67 2.12
CA LYS A 274 17.55 1.67 1.02
C LYS A 274 16.16 2.21 0.65
N GLN A 275 15.12 1.38 0.69
CA GLN A 275 13.74 1.80 0.43
C GLN A 275 13.20 2.70 1.56
N PHE A 276 13.51 2.36 2.81
CA PHE A 276 13.19 3.21 3.96
C PHE A 276 13.83 4.59 3.84
N TRP A 277 15.13 4.67 3.53
CA TRP A 277 15.82 5.96 3.40
C TRP A 277 15.32 6.79 2.22
N TRP A 278 15.07 6.19 1.06
CA TRP A 278 14.43 6.90 -0.04
C TRP A 278 13.05 7.43 0.35
N CYS A 279 12.25 6.67 1.11
CA CYS A 279 10.99 7.15 1.66
C CYS A 279 11.17 8.38 2.57
N VAL A 280 12.15 8.36 3.47
CA VAL A 280 12.49 9.50 4.35
C VAL A 280 12.92 10.72 3.52
N VAL A 281 13.77 10.54 2.51
CA VAL A 281 14.24 11.63 1.62
C VAL A 281 13.06 12.24 0.88
N HIS A 282 12.23 11.42 0.23
CA HIS A 282 11.05 11.89 -0.48
C HIS A 282 10.05 12.60 0.45
N SER A 283 9.88 12.10 1.68
CA SER A 283 9.11 12.76 2.73
C SER A 283 9.63 14.16 2.97
N CYS A 284 10.91 14.29 3.31
CA CYS A 284 11.52 15.56 3.66
C CYS A 284 11.56 16.55 2.48
N VAL A 285 11.73 16.07 1.25
CA VAL A 285 11.64 16.90 0.04
C VAL A 285 10.22 17.42 -0.15
N LYS A 286 9.22 16.52 -0.12
CA LYS A 286 7.82 16.89 -0.39
C LYS A 286 7.22 17.80 0.68
N THR A 287 7.63 17.65 1.94
CA THR A 287 7.17 18.49 3.05
C THR A 287 8.11 19.65 3.37
N ASN A 288 9.20 19.81 2.62
CA ASN A 288 10.25 20.82 2.87
C ASN A 288 10.80 20.77 4.31
N GLN A 289 11.09 19.56 4.80
CA GLN A 289 11.59 19.26 6.15
C GLN A 289 13.06 18.84 6.13
N CYS A 290 13.93 19.62 5.48
CA CYS A 290 15.37 19.31 5.36
C CYS A 290 16.08 19.07 6.71
N GLU A 291 15.75 19.86 7.73
CA GLU A 291 16.35 19.74 9.07
C GLU A 291 16.03 18.38 9.72
N LEU A 292 14.88 17.78 9.40
CA LEU A 292 14.54 16.43 9.86
C LEU A 292 15.42 15.37 9.23
N LEU A 293 15.66 15.48 7.92
CA LEU A 293 16.58 14.58 7.22
C LEU A 293 17.98 14.67 7.84
N LEU A 294 18.49 15.88 8.09
CA LEU A 294 19.80 16.09 8.73
C LEU A 294 19.85 15.51 10.14
N TRP A 295 18.80 15.70 10.94
CA TRP A 295 18.72 15.12 12.28
C TRP A 295 18.76 13.58 12.24
N MET A 296 18.05 12.97 11.29
CA MET A 296 18.01 11.51 11.11
C MET A 296 19.30 10.94 10.52
N MET A 297 20.05 11.71 9.74
CA MET A 297 21.15 11.19 8.94
C MET A 297 22.25 10.57 9.82
N PRO A 298 22.63 9.30 9.55
CA PRO A 298 23.81 8.70 10.18
C PRO A 298 25.09 9.28 9.53
N GLU A 299 26.25 9.04 10.16
CA GLU A 299 27.52 9.55 9.63
C GLU A 299 27.84 9.02 8.22
N THR A 300 27.58 7.73 8.02
CA THR A 300 27.69 6.99 6.76
C THR A 300 26.30 6.54 6.30
N PRO A 301 25.57 7.37 5.54
CA PRO A 301 24.22 7.04 5.11
C PRO A 301 24.24 6.05 3.93
N ILE A 302 23.25 5.15 3.91
CA ILE A 302 23.10 4.14 2.84
C ILE A 302 22.63 4.76 1.51
N VAL A 303 21.89 5.87 1.59
CA VAL A 303 21.66 6.79 0.46
C VAL A 303 22.66 7.91 0.63
N THR A 304 23.47 8.13 -0.38
CA THR A 304 24.63 9.04 -0.29
C THR A 304 24.18 10.49 -0.15
N ARG A 305 25.05 11.35 0.41
CA ARG A 305 24.77 12.80 0.49
C ARG A 305 24.60 13.43 -0.89
N SER A 306 25.27 12.92 -1.92
CA SER A 306 25.06 13.35 -3.31
C SER A 306 23.63 13.09 -3.75
N GLU A 307 23.13 11.87 -3.56
CA GLU A 307 21.75 11.51 -3.90
C GLU A 307 20.72 12.35 -3.13
N HIS A 308 21.00 12.68 -1.86
CA HIS A 308 20.18 13.62 -1.11
C HIS A 308 20.18 15.02 -1.76
N VAL A 309 21.35 15.57 -2.06
CA VAL A 309 21.47 16.89 -2.69
C VAL A 309 20.73 16.93 -4.02
N ASP A 310 20.91 15.92 -4.85
CA ASP A 310 20.27 15.81 -6.17
C ASP A 310 18.73 15.80 -6.02
N ALA A 311 18.18 15.04 -5.07
CA ALA A 311 16.74 15.01 -4.82
C ALA A 311 16.15 16.39 -4.41
N PHE A 312 16.88 17.18 -3.63
CA PHE A 312 16.45 18.55 -3.27
C PHE A 312 16.65 19.54 -4.42
N VAL A 313 17.69 19.37 -5.23
CA VAL A 313 17.94 20.16 -6.44
C VAL A 313 16.85 19.94 -7.48
N ASP A 314 16.45 18.69 -7.72
CA ASP A 314 15.36 18.33 -8.65
C ASP A 314 14.03 18.96 -8.23
N ALA A 315 13.79 19.06 -6.91
CA ALA A 315 12.64 19.75 -6.34
C ALA A 315 12.78 21.29 -6.29
N LYS A 316 13.86 21.85 -6.83
CA LYS A 316 14.21 23.29 -6.81
C LYS A 316 14.35 23.87 -5.39
N LEU A 317 14.65 23.03 -4.40
CA LEU A 317 14.88 23.39 -2.99
C LEU A 317 16.38 23.65 -2.74
N PHE A 318 16.95 24.62 -3.46
CA PHE A 318 18.39 24.86 -3.47
C PHE A 318 18.98 25.22 -2.10
N ASP A 319 18.25 25.95 -1.26
CA ASP A 319 18.77 26.32 0.07
C ASP A 319 18.81 25.13 1.04
N ALA A 320 17.84 24.22 0.94
CA ALA A 320 17.87 22.95 1.65
C ALA A 320 19.03 22.07 1.15
N ALA A 321 19.23 21.96 -0.17
CA ALA A 321 20.37 21.24 -0.74
C ALA A 321 21.71 21.79 -0.23
N LYS A 322 21.85 23.12 -0.12
CA LYS A 322 23.05 23.77 0.47
C LYS A 322 23.23 23.43 1.93
N SER A 323 22.15 23.33 2.72
CA SER A 323 22.25 22.90 4.12
C SER A 323 22.77 21.46 4.23
N ILE A 324 22.34 20.56 3.35
CA ILE A 324 22.85 19.19 3.28
C ILE A 324 24.33 19.15 2.89
N ALA A 325 24.72 19.90 1.87
CA ALA A 325 26.13 20.01 1.48
C ALA A 325 27.02 20.56 2.61
N ARG A 326 26.50 21.50 3.42
CA ARG A 326 27.23 22.09 4.55
C ARG A 326 27.52 21.07 5.66
N ASP A 327 26.66 20.08 5.86
CA ASP A 327 26.82 19.04 6.87
C ASP A 327 27.90 17.99 6.51
N ALA A 328 28.34 17.95 5.25
CA ALA A 328 29.42 17.07 4.84
C ALA A 328 30.72 17.39 5.62
N LYS A 329 31.27 16.37 6.30
CA LYS A 329 32.50 16.49 7.10
C LYS A 329 33.76 16.63 6.24
N ASP A 330 33.77 16.05 5.04
CA ASP A 330 34.89 16.15 4.11
C ASP A 330 34.81 17.46 3.29
N PRO A 331 35.82 18.35 3.37
CA PRO A 331 35.86 19.56 2.56
C PRO A 331 35.86 19.31 1.05
N GLY A 332 36.38 18.16 0.60
CA GLY A 332 36.40 17.76 -0.81
C GLY A 332 35.00 17.43 -1.34
N GLU A 333 34.29 16.54 -0.65
CA GLU A 333 32.88 16.22 -0.87
C GLU A 333 32.02 17.49 -0.82
N GLN A 334 32.16 18.29 0.24
CA GLN A 334 31.41 19.53 0.42
C GLN A 334 31.55 20.47 -0.80
N ARG A 335 32.77 20.66 -1.30
CA ARG A 335 33.01 21.51 -2.48
C ARG A 335 32.30 20.97 -3.73
N LYS A 336 32.41 19.66 -3.99
CA LYS A 336 31.74 19.01 -5.13
C LYS A 336 30.22 19.16 -5.07
N LEU A 337 29.63 18.98 -3.88
CA LEU A 337 28.19 19.14 -3.68
C LEU A 337 27.75 20.58 -3.94
N PHE A 338 28.47 21.58 -3.43
CA PHE A 338 28.17 22.99 -3.71
C PHE A 338 28.29 23.36 -5.19
N GLU A 339 29.31 22.85 -5.89
CA GLU A 339 29.47 23.06 -7.33
C GLU A 339 28.30 22.46 -8.13
N SER A 340 27.81 21.26 -7.74
CA SER A 340 26.64 20.63 -8.35
C SER A 340 25.39 21.50 -8.19
N ILE A 341 25.12 21.95 -6.97
CA ILE A 341 23.98 22.82 -6.64
C ILE A 341 24.04 24.14 -7.43
N GLN A 342 25.22 24.76 -7.49
CA GLN A 342 25.39 26.02 -8.22
C GLN A 342 25.11 25.85 -9.71
N ARG A 343 25.62 24.77 -10.32
CA ARG A 343 25.38 24.45 -11.74
C ARG A 343 23.89 24.26 -12.02
N ALA A 344 23.19 23.51 -11.17
CA ALA A 344 21.76 23.26 -11.34
C ALA A 344 20.89 24.51 -11.10
N ASN A 345 21.28 25.37 -10.15
CA ASN A 345 20.58 26.64 -9.95
C ASN A 345 20.71 27.56 -11.17
N LEU A 346 21.92 27.65 -11.75
CA LEU A 346 22.15 28.44 -12.98
C LEU A 346 21.37 27.90 -14.18
N SER A 347 21.29 26.58 -14.36
CA SER A 347 20.50 26.00 -15.46
C SER A 347 19.00 26.23 -15.26
N SER A 348 18.50 26.20 -14.03
CA SER A 348 17.09 26.47 -13.72
C SER A 348 16.64 27.92 -13.98
N GLN A 349 17.60 28.84 -14.06
CA GLN A 349 17.36 30.27 -14.34
C GLN A 349 17.45 30.60 -15.84
N GLN A 350 17.89 29.67 -16.69
CA GLN A 350 17.83 29.86 -18.14
C GLN A 350 16.39 29.59 -18.62
N PRO A 351 15.74 30.54 -19.31
CA PRO A 351 14.44 30.28 -19.92
C PRO A 351 14.57 29.17 -20.97
N ASP A 352 13.60 28.25 -21.00
CA ASP A 352 13.48 27.20 -22.03
C ASP A 352 13.60 27.84 -23.41
N MET A 353 14.78 27.75 -24.01
CA MET A 353 14.94 28.09 -25.41
C MET A 353 14.35 26.94 -26.22
N GLU A 354 13.23 27.23 -26.86
CA GLU A 354 12.60 26.39 -27.87
C GLU A 354 13.68 25.78 -28.80
N PRO A 355 13.70 24.45 -29.02
CA PRO A 355 14.76 23.83 -29.80
C PRO A 355 14.68 24.37 -31.24
N ALA A 356 15.79 24.96 -31.69
CA ALA A 356 15.93 25.50 -33.03
C ALA A 356 15.47 24.48 -34.10
N PRO A 357 14.76 24.92 -35.16
CA PRO A 357 14.21 24.00 -36.14
C PRO A 357 15.34 23.19 -36.78
N ALA A 358 15.20 21.86 -36.70
CA ALA A 358 16.16 20.92 -37.26
C ALA A 358 16.38 21.22 -38.74
N ARG A 359 17.65 21.39 -39.13
CA ARG A 359 18.08 21.44 -40.53
C ARG A 359 17.56 20.19 -41.24
N GLN A 360 16.64 20.36 -42.18
CA GLN A 360 16.29 19.34 -43.15
C GLN A 360 17.55 19.00 -43.96
N VAL A 361 18.14 17.85 -43.68
CA VAL A 361 19.14 17.25 -44.57
C VAL A 361 18.36 16.64 -45.72
N ALA A 362 18.51 17.22 -46.92
CA ALA A 362 17.96 16.68 -48.14
C ALA A 362 18.56 15.29 -48.41
N VAL A 363 17.72 14.25 -48.33
CA VAL A 363 18.08 12.90 -48.77
C VAL A 363 17.85 12.82 -50.27
N ALA A 364 18.92 12.65 -51.03
CA ALA A 364 18.87 12.40 -52.46
C ALA A 364 18.23 11.02 -52.71
N SER A 365 17.12 11.01 -53.45
CA SER A 365 16.47 9.80 -53.96
C SER A 365 17.34 9.16 -55.05
N HIS A 366 17.78 7.92 -54.82
CA HIS A 366 18.24 7.03 -55.89
C HIS A 366 17.09 6.09 -56.25
N ASP A 367 16.42 6.42 -57.35
CA ASP A 367 15.51 5.52 -58.05
C ASP A 367 16.32 4.44 -58.75
N GLY A 368 16.13 3.18 -58.33
CA GLY A 368 16.52 1.99 -59.07
C GLY A 368 15.26 1.31 -59.61
N SER A 369 15.00 1.48 -60.90
CA SER A 369 14.00 0.71 -61.64
C SER A 369 14.44 -0.75 -61.83
N ILE A 370 13.43 -1.62 -61.89
CA ILE A 370 13.47 -3.05 -62.24
C ILE A 370 14.06 -3.26 -63.64
#